data_AF-A0A1F8LX87-F1
#
_entry.id   AF-A0A1F8LX87-F1
#
_cell.length_a   1.000
_cell.length_b   1.000
_cell.length_c   1.000
_cell.angle_alpha   90.00
_cell.angle_beta   90.00
_cell.angle_gamma   90.00
#
_symmetry.space_group_name_H-M   'P 1'
#
loop_
_entity.id
_entity.type
_entity.pdbx_description
1 polymer ?
#
loop_
_entity_poly.entity_id
_entity_poly.type
_entity_poly.pdbx_seq_one_letter_code
_entity_poly.pdbx_strand_id
1 'polypeptide(L)'
;MWEANGKGDDSMLWAGTNFFGGISRHREGVCGALSAMAVYLGFRFRSNSNNEAEINRAKETVRAEAGRMVQEFKDTYDSIICRELLDIPSTGEDDVKRYMDSEERKEQCNGYVRFVVEQLFTLG
;
A
#
# COMPACT_ATOMS: atom_id res chain seq x y z
N MET A 1 -10.51 -6.64 9.49
CA MET A 1 -9.21 -6.04 9.92
C MET A 1 -9.36 -4.88 10.91
N TRP A 2 -10.48 -4.13 10.94
CA TRP A 2 -10.79 -3.11 11.98
C TRP A 2 -11.10 -3.72 13.36
N GLU A 3 -11.76 -4.88 13.38
CA GLU A 3 -12.23 -5.51 14.62
C GLU A 3 -11.16 -6.36 15.31
N ALA A 4 -10.12 -6.80 14.59
CA ALA A 4 -9.09 -7.71 15.08
C ALA A 4 -8.06 -7.06 16.03
N ASN A 5 -7.97 -5.71 16.04
CA ASN A 5 -6.98 -4.98 16.83
C ASN A 5 -7.54 -4.29 18.08
N GLY A 6 -8.82 -4.51 18.43
CA GLY A 6 -9.40 -4.02 19.68
C GLY A 6 -9.58 -2.49 19.74
N LYS A 7 -10.77 -2.02 19.36
CA LYS A 7 -11.40 -0.73 19.75
C LYS A 7 -10.56 0.56 19.57
N GLY A 8 -10.88 1.34 18.53
CA GLY A 8 -10.84 2.82 18.59
C GLY A 8 -9.50 3.52 18.38
N ASP A 9 -8.42 2.79 18.14
CA ASP A 9 -7.14 3.40 17.75
C ASP A 9 -7.10 3.64 16.24
N ASP A 10 -7.36 4.89 15.84
CA ASP A 10 -7.28 5.36 14.47
C ASP A 10 -5.86 5.79 14.06
N SER A 11 -4.84 5.59 14.90
CA SER A 11 -3.46 6.01 14.61
C SER A 11 -2.94 5.45 13.30
N MET A 12 -3.28 4.20 12.96
CA MET A 12 -2.90 3.60 11.67
C MET A 12 -3.67 4.18 10.49
N LEU A 13 -4.94 4.54 10.69
CA LEU A 13 -5.73 5.25 9.69
C LEU A 13 -5.13 6.64 9.44
N TRP A 14 -4.83 7.39 10.50
CA TRP A 14 -4.20 8.70 10.43
C TRP A 14 -2.79 8.66 9.80
N ALA A 15 -1.96 7.72 10.21
CA ALA A 15 -0.64 7.52 9.62
C ALA A 15 -0.76 7.22 8.11
N GLY A 16 -1.72 6.38 7.75
CA GLY A 16 -1.99 5.97 6.37
C GLY A 16 -2.63 7.05 5.49
N THR A 17 -3.31 8.05 6.06
CA THR A 17 -3.98 9.14 5.32
C THR A 17 -3.05 9.79 4.30
N ASN A 18 -1.78 9.98 4.66
CA ASN A 18 -0.80 10.60 3.78
C ASN A 18 -0.55 9.75 2.53
N PHE A 19 -0.65 8.43 2.58
CA PHE A 19 -0.38 7.58 1.41
C PHE A 19 -1.37 7.78 0.25
N PHE A 20 -2.49 8.46 0.49
CA PHE A 20 -3.49 8.76 -0.53
C PHE A 20 -2.90 9.54 -1.73
N GLY A 21 -3.19 9.05 -2.94
CA GLY A 21 -2.70 9.65 -4.18
C GLY A 21 -1.17 9.66 -4.29
N GLY A 22 -0.50 8.67 -3.69
CA GLY A 22 0.95 8.51 -3.74
C GLY A 22 1.70 9.53 -2.86
N ILE A 23 1.28 9.64 -1.59
CA ILE A 23 1.91 10.39 -0.46
C ILE A 23 1.35 11.79 -0.14
N SER A 24 0.56 12.42 -1.00
CA SER A 24 -0.41 13.47 -0.62
C SER A 24 -0.91 14.08 -1.93
N ARG A 25 -1.38 13.21 -2.83
CA ARG A 25 -1.79 13.58 -4.20
C ARG A 25 -0.67 14.11 -5.10
N HIS A 26 0.59 14.05 -4.69
CA HIS A 26 1.74 14.29 -5.58
C HIS A 26 1.83 13.26 -6.70
N ARG A 27 1.32 12.04 -6.49
CA ARG A 27 1.23 10.93 -7.47
C ARG A 27 2.58 10.36 -7.93
N GLU A 28 3.69 10.94 -7.51
CA GLU A 28 5.05 10.46 -7.80
C GLU A 28 5.52 9.40 -6.79
N GLY A 29 4.77 9.22 -5.71
CA GLY A 29 5.03 8.18 -4.72
C GLY A 29 4.50 6.81 -5.14
N VAL A 30 4.93 5.80 -4.37
CA VAL A 30 4.42 4.43 -4.45
C VAL A 30 2.91 4.42 -4.16
N CYS A 31 2.20 3.47 -4.78
CA CYS A 31 0.79 3.19 -4.52
C CYS A 31 0.51 3.14 -3.02
N GLY A 32 -0.56 3.82 -2.60
CA GLY A 32 -0.90 3.94 -1.18
C GLY A 32 -1.21 2.59 -0.54
N ALA A 33 -1.82 1.67 -1.28
CA ALA A 33 -2.10 0.31 -0.81
C ALA A 33 -0.81 -0.47 -0.52
N LEU A 34 0.19 -0.40 -1.41
CA LEU A 34 1.49 -1.05 -1.20
C LEU A 34 2.26 -0.42 -0.03
N SER A 35 2.16 0.91 0.13
CA SER A 35 2.80 1.63 1.23
C SER A 35 2.20 1.23 2.59
N ALA A 36 0.87 1.15 2.67
CA ALA A 36 0.16 0.68 3.85
C ALA A 36 0.44 -0.80 4.16
N MET A 37 0.54 -1.64 3.11
CA MET A 37 0.92 -3.05 3.23
C MET A 37 2.30 -3.22 3.88
N ALA A 38 3.30 -2.47 3.45
CA ALA A 38 4.64 -2.56 4.02
C ALA A 38 4.66 -2.21 5.52
N VAL A 39 3.89 -1.18 5.92
CA VAL A 39 3.69 -0.83 7.33
C VAL A 39 3.01 -1.97 8.09
N TYR A 40 1.93 -2.53 7.54
CA TYR A 40 1.20 -3.64 8.15
C TYR A 40 2.10 -4.86 8.37
N LEU A 41 2.92 -5.26 7.39
CA LEU A 41 3.86 -6.37 7.52
C LEU A 41 4.85 -6.15 8.66
N GLY A 42 5.34 -4.91 8.82
CA GLY A 42 6.20 -4.52 9.93
C GLY A 42 5.54 -4.80 11.28
N PHE A 43 4.25 -4.48 11.44
CA PHE A 43 3.49 -4.81 12.66
C PHE A 43 3.21 -6.30 12.81
N ARG A 44 2.87 -6.99 11.72
CA ARG A 44 2.50 -8.41 11.71
C ARG A 44 3.66 -9.33 12.11
N PHE A 45 4.88 -8.99 11.69
CA PHE A 45 6.06 -9.82 11.89
C PHE A 45 7.09 -9.20 12.86
N ARG A 46 6.77 -8.10 13.55
CA ARG A 46 7.68 -7.52 14.56
C ARG A 46 8.07 -8.56 15.60
N SER A 47 9.34 -8.57 15.97
CA SER A 47 9.83 -9.33 17.11
C SER A 47 9.76 -8.48 18.38
N ASN A 48 9.27 -9.07 19.48
CA ASN A 48 9.34 -8.48 20.82
C ASN A 48 10.58 -8.97 21.60
N SER A 49 11.48 -9.69 20.94
CA SER A 49 12.71 -10.21 21.55
C SER A 49 13.73 -9.09 21.77
N ASN A 50 14.57 -9.26 22.80
CA ASN A 50 15.78 -8.46 22.99
C ASN A 50 17.03 -9.08 22.33
N ASN A 51 16.86 -10.23 21.67
CA ASN A 51 17.94 -10.89 20.93
C ASN A 51 18.09 -10.30 19.52
N GLU A 52 19.26 -9.76 19.23
CA GLU A 52 19.54 -9.11 17.95
C GLU A 52 19.36 -10.04 16.73
N ALA A 53 19.76 -11.32 16.84
CA ALA A 53 19.62 -12.27 15.74
C ALA A 53 18.13 -12.54 15.42
N GLU A 54 17.27 -12.62 16.44
CA GLU A 54 15.83 -12.80 16.24
C GLU A 54 15.17 -11.54 15.65
N ILE A 55 15.59 -10.35 16.10
CA ILE A 55 15.15 -9.07 15.51
C ILE A 55 15.53 -8.99 14.03
N ASN A 56 16.76 -9.39 13.68
CA ASN A 56 17.23 -9.34 12.29
C ASN A 56 16.47 -10.33 11.39
N ARG A 57 16.21 -11.55 11.86
CA ARG A 57 15.36 -12.52 11.13
C ARG A 57 13.94 -12.00 10.91
N ALA A 58 13.35 -11.32 11.89
CA ALA A 58 12.04 -10.69 11.73
C ALA A 58 12.06 -9.59 10.65
N LYS A 59 13.08 -8.72 10.66
CA LYS A 59 13.25 -7.70 9.62
C LYS A 59 13.46 -8.31 8.23
N GLU A 60 14.23 -9.39 8.13
CA GLU A 60 14.42 -10.13 6.87
C GLU A 60 13.10 -10.70 6.36
N THR A 61 12.30 -11.30 7.23
CA THR A 61 10.96 -11.81 6.89
C THR A 61 10.05 -10.69 6.36
N VAL A 62 10.00 -9.55 7.06
CA VAL A 62 9.21 -8.38 6.60
C VAL A 62 9.65 -7.92 5.21
N ARG A 63 10.96 -7.82 4.96
CA ARG A 63 11.49 -7.38 3.66
C ARG A 63 11.22 -8.40 2.56
N ALA A 64 11.34 -9.69 2.86
CA ALA A 64 11.07 -10.77 1.92
C ALA A 64 9.60 -10.77 1.48
N GLU A 65 8.66 -10.71 2.43
CA GLU A 65 7.23 -10.67 2.11
C GLU A 65 6.83 -9.39 1.36
N ALA A 66 7.33 -8.22 1.80
CA ALA A 66 7.07 -6.97 1.11
C ALA A 66 7.61 -7.01 -0.34
N GLY A 67 8.83 -7.54 -0.53
CA GLY A 67 9.45 -7.68 -1.84
C GLY A 67 8.68 -8.62 -2.76
N ARG A 68 8.24 -9.78 -2.24
CA ARG A 68 7.40 -10.74 -2.97
C ARG A 68 6.10 -10.10 -3.43
N MET A 69 5.34 -9.49 -2.52
CA MET A 69 4.05 -8.85 -2.84
C MET A 69 4.21 -7.68 -3.83
N VAL A 70 5.30 -6.90 -3.73
CA VAL A 70 5.62 -5.84 -4.69
C VAL A 70 5.92 -6.43 -6.07
N GLN A 71 6.68 -7.52 -6.14
CA GLN A 71 6.99 -8.16 -7.42
C GLN A 71 5.70 -8.70 -8.08
N GLU A 72 4.87 -9.41 -7.33
CA GLU A 72 3.58 -9.91 -7.86
C GLU A 72 2.65 -8.78 -8.30
N PHE A 73 2.63 -7.66 -7.56
CA PHE A 73 1.88 -6.47 -7.96
C PHE A 73 2.40 -5.91 -9.29
N LYS A 74 3.71 -5.78 -9.45
CA LYS A 74 4.33 -5.31 -10.70
C LYS A 74 4.09 -6.26 -11.86
N ASP A 75 4.13 -7.57 -11.63
CA ASP A 75 3.85 -8.56 -12.67
C ASP A 75 2.38 -8.48 -13.15
N THR A 76 1.49 -7.95 -12.31
CA THR A 76 0.06 -7.79 -12.61
C THR A 76 -0.27 -6.41 -13.22
N TYR A 77 0.39 -5.35 -12.77
CA TYR A 77 0.03 -3.95 -13.05
C TYR A 77 1.17 -3.09 -13.61
N ASP A 78 2.31 -3.70 -13.95
CA ASP A 78 3.50 -3.12 -14.59
C ASP A 78 4.28 -2.05 -13.79
N SER A 79 3.67 -1.40 -12.80
CA SER A 79 4.32 -0.39 -11.97
C SER A 79 3.92 -0.50 -10.49
N ILE A 80 4.60 0.27 -9.64
CA ILE A 80 4.17 0.59 -8.27
C ILE A 80 3.93 2.08 -8.05
N ILE A 81 4.25 2.92 -9.03
CA ILE A 81 4.18 4.38 -8.90
C ILE A 81 2.76 4.84 -9.22
N CYS A 82 2.16 5.63 -8.32
CA CYS A 82 0.74 5.96 -8.37
C CYS A 82 0.31 6.63 -9.68
N ARG A 83 1.15 7.52 -10.24
CA ARG A 83 0.88 8.21 -11.52
C ARG A 83 0.92 7.26 -12.70
N GLU A 84 1.88 6.34 -12.73
CA GLU A 84 2.05 5.36 -13.80
C GLU A 84 0.89 4.35 -13.80
N LEU A 85 0.49 3.89 -12.62
CA LEU A 85 -0.64 2.97 -12.46
C LEU A 85 -2.00 3.54 -12.87
N LEU A 86 -2.13 4.85 -12.89
CA LEU A 86 -3.40 5.51 -13.18
C LEU A 86 -3.39 6.19 -14.54
N ASP A 87 -2.32 6.06 -15.33
CA ASP A 87 -2.17 6.72 -16.65
C ASP A 87 -2.68 8.17 -16.66
N ILE A 88 -2.39 8.92 -15.59
CA ILE A 88 -2.94 10.27 -15.43
C ILE A 88 -2.39 11.15 -16.57
N PRO A 89 -3.26 11.79 -17.38
CA PRO A 89 -2.82 12.62 -18.49
C PRO A 89 -1.82 13.69 -18.04
N SER A 90 -0.77 13.89 -18.82
CA SER A 90 0.26 14.92 -18.57
C SER A 90 -0.18 16.33 -18.97
N THR A 91 -1.35 16.49 -19.60
CA THR A 91 -1.80 17.74 -20.21
C THR A 91 -3.09 18.26 -19.59
N GLY A 92 -3.08 19.51 -19.10
CA GLY A 92 -4.25 20.29 -18.70
C GLY A 92 -4.76 20.04 -17.27
N GLU A 93 -4.89 21.12 -16.47
CA GLU A 93 -5.47 21.03 -15.12
C GLU A 93 -6.91 20.49 -15.11
N ASP A 94 -7.69 20.78 -16.14
CA ASP A 94 -9.09 20.36 -16.27
C ASP A 94 -9.24 18.85 -16.57
N ASP A 95 -8.39 18.29 -17.43
CA ASP A 95 -8.40 16.86 -17.75
C ASP A 95 -7.94 16.03 -16.55
N VAL A 96 -6.93 16.51 -15.83
CA VAL A 96 -6.49 15.93 -14.56
C VAL A 96 -7.62 15.95 -13.52
N LYS A 97 -8.35 17.06 -13.39
CA LYS A 97 -9.45 17.18 -12.42
C LYS A 97 -10.61 16.25 -12.76
N ARG A 98 -10.98 16.17 -14.04
CA ARG A 98 -12.04 15.29 -14.52
C ARG A 98 -11.70 13.82 -14.31
N TYR A 99 -10.47 13.42 -14.63
CA TYR A 99 -9.99 12.07 -14.35
C TYR A 99 -9.97 11.77 -12.84
N MET A 100 -9.61 12.77 -12.03
CA MET A 100 -9.67 12.67 -10.57
C MET A 100 -11.07 12.62 -9.98
N ASP A 101 -12.13 12.81 -10.76
CA ASP A 101 -13.51 12.60 -10.32
C ASP A 101 -14.15 11.40 -11.02
N SER A 102 -13.43 10.74 -11.93
CA SER A 102 -13.95 9.60 -12.69
C SER A 102 -14.16 8.38 -11.80
N GLU A 103 -15.17 7.58 -12.16
CA GLU A 103 -15.41 6.26 -11.59
C GLU A 103 -14.32 5.27 -12.00
N GLU A 104 -13.81 5.37 -13.22
CA GLU A 104 -12.69 4.55 -13.73
C GLU A 104 -11.48 4.58 -12.79
N ARG A 105 -11.05 5.77 -12.35
CA ARG A 105 -9.94 5.90 -11.41
C ARG A 105 -10.27 5.30 -10.04
N LYS A 106 -11.53 5.34 -9.60
CA LYS A 106 -11.95 4.69 -8.34
C LYS A 106 -11.91 3.18 -8.49
N GLU A 107 -12.41 2.65 -9.59
CA GLU A 107 -12.37 1.21 -9.90
C GLU A 107 -10.94 0.68 -9.94
N GLN A 108 -10.03 1.38 -10.63
CA GLN A 108 -8.60 1.03 -10.66
C GLN A 108 -7.96 1.04 -9.27
N CYS A 109 -8.09 2.14 -8.52
CA CYS A 109 -7.56 2.23 -7.15
C CYS A 109 -8.14 1.14 -6.23
N ASN A 110 -9.44 0.87 -6.33
CA ASN A 110 -10.10 -0.19 -5.56
C ASN A 110 -9.56 -1.57 -5.95
N GLY A 111 -9.26 -1.80 -7.24
CA GLY A 111 -8.58 -2.99 -7.72
C GLY A 111 -7.22 -3.20 -7.05
N TYR A 112 -6.40 -2.14 -6.95
CA TYR A 112 -5.10 -2.20 -6.29
C TYR A 112 -5.21 -2.49 -4.79
N VAL A 113 -6.16 -1.85 -4.11
CA VAL A 113 -6.47 -2.12 -2.69
C VAL A 113 -6.90 -3.57 -2.52
N ARG A 114 -7.81 -4.05 -3.37
CA ARG A 114 -8.31 -5.42 -3.33
C ARG A 114 -7.17 -6.43 -3.50
N PHE A 115 -6.32 -6.26 -4.50
CA PHE A 115 -5.15 -7.13 -4.71
C PHE A 115 -4.31 -7.23 -3.44
N VAL A 116 -3.95 -6.09 -2.84
CA VAL A 116 -3.14 -6.05 -1.62
C VAL A 116 -3.82 -6.76 -0.46
N VAL A 117 -5.13 -6.52 -0.26
CA VAL A 117 -5.89 -7.15 0.80
C VAL A 117 -5.96 -8.67 0.60
N GLU A 118 -6.22 -9.14 -0.62
CA GLU A 118 -6.22 -10.57 -0.96
C GLU A 118 -4.87 -11.22 -0.70
N GLN A 119 -3.77 -10.55 -1.08
CA GLN A 119 -2.41 -11.01 -0.78
C GLN A 119 -2.12 -11.07 0.72
N LEU A 120 -2.59 -10.09 1.51
CA LEU A 120 -2.41 -10.13 2.97
C LEU A 120 -3.18 -11.29 3.62
N PHE A 121 -4.32 -11.69 3.04
CA PHE A 121 -5.06 -12.86 3.54
C PHE A 121 -4.38 -14.20 3.25
N THR A 122 -3.45 -14.28 2.29
CA THR A 122 -2.68 -15.52 2.05
C THR A 122 -1.57 -15.75 3.07
N LEU A 123 -1.24 -14.75 3.88
CA LEU A 123 -0.14 -14.81 4.87
C LEU A 123 -0.45 -15.63 6.13
N GLY A 124 -1.72 -16.01 6.36
CA GLY A 124 -2.13 -16.80 7.54
C GLY A 124 -2.26 -15.99 8.82
#